data_AF-A0A2N2G514-F1
#
_entry.id   AF-A0A2N2G514-F1
#
_cell.length_a   1.000
_cell.length_b   1.000
_cell.length_c   1.000
_cell.angle_alpha   90.00
_cell.angle_beta   90.00
_cell.angle_gamma   90.00
#
_symmetry.space_group_name_H-M   'P 1'
#
loop_
_entity.id
_entity.type
_entity.pdbx_description
1 polymer ?
#
loop_
_entity_poly.entity_id
_entity_poly.type
_entity_poly.pdbx_seq_one_letter_code
_entity_poly.pdbx_strand_id
1 'polypeptide(L)' 'MLDPLKTSSYDYDLPKEFIATHPVSPADSARLLVYNRATNTITHTTFKNLIDFLPQNLSVFLNDTK' A
#
# COMPACT_ATOMS: atom_id res chain seq x y z
N MET A 1 21.03 -9.66 13.40
CA MET A 1 20.65 -10.17 12.06
C MET A 1 19.21 -10.64 12.17
N LEU A 2 18.31 -10.16 11.31
CA LEU A 2 16.90 -10.55 11.34
C LEU A 2 16.76 -12.01 10.90
N ASP A 3 16.04 -12.81 11.68
CA ASP A 3 15.78 -14.22 11.38
C ASP A 3 14.43 -14.31 10.66
N PRO A 4 14.39 -14.63 9.35
CA PRO A 4 13.16 -14.58 8.56
C PRO A 4 12.09 -15.58 9.02
N LEU A 5 12.44 -16.57 9.84
CA LEU A 5 11.51 -17.56 10.38
C LEU A 5 10.85 -17.09 11.69
N LYS A 6 11.36 -16.03 12.32
CA LYS A 6 10.75 -15.47 13.54
C LYS A 6 9.73 -14.40 13.18
N THR A 7 8.56 -14.48 13.80
CA THR A 7 7.49 -13.48 13.67
C THR A 7 7.96 -12.08 14.07
N SER A 8 8.86 -11.99 15.06
CA SER A 8 9.45 -10.72 15.52
C SER A 8 10.21 -9.97 14.42
N SER A 9 10.66 -10.65 13.36
CA SER A 9 11.38 -10.00 12.25
C SER A 9 10.47 -9.16 11.35
N TYR A 10 9.15 -9.29 11.53
CA TYR A 10 8.12 -8.54 10.79
C TYR A 10 7.35 -7.58 11.71
N ASP A 11 7.76 -7.46 12.98
CA ASP A 11 7.13 -6.58 13.95
C ASP A 11 7.55 -5.12 13.72
N TYR A 12 6.63 -4.19 13.91
CA TYR A 12 6.87 -2.76 13.75
C TYR A 12 5.97 -1.94 14.66
N ASP A 13 6.46 -0.75 15.05
CA ASP A 13 5.69 0.16 15.88
C ASP A 13 4.51 0.73 15.09
N LEU A 14 3.30 0.32 15.46
CA LEU A 14 2.04 0.84 14.91
C LEU A 14 1.21 1.52 16.01
N PRO A 15 1.25 2.86 16.10
CA PRO A 15 0.35 3.62 16.95
C PRO A 15 -1.11 3.31 16.61
N LYS A 16 -1.95 3.16 17.65
CA LYS A 16 -3.36 2.74 17.48
C LYS A 16 -4.17 3.76 16.69
N GLU A 17 -3.82 5.03 16.79
CA GLU A 17 -4.43 6.14 16.07
C GLU A 17 -4.22 6.09 14.54
N PHE A 18 -3.23 5.31 14.06
CA PHE A 18 -3.01 5.10 12.63
C PHE A 18 -3.81 3.92 12.07
N ILE A 19 -4.54 3.19 12.91
CA ILE A 19 -5.48 2.15 12.48
C ILE A 19 -6.80 2.83 12.11
N ALA A 20 -7.09 2.88 10.81
CA ALA A 20 -8.34 3.46 10.32
C ALA A 20 -9.54 2.64 10.82
N THR A 21 -10.49 3.29 11.48
CA THR A 21 -11.74 2.67 11.95
C THR A 21 -12.87 2.76 10.93
N HIS A 22 -12.76 3.70 9.99
CA HIS A 22 -13.73 3.95 8.92
C HIS A 22 -13.00 4.27 7.60
N PRO A 23 -13.59 3.94 6.45
CA PRO A 23 -13.04 4.33 5.15
C PRO A 23 -13.10 5.85 4.98
N VAL A 24 -12.14 6.38 4.23
CA VAL A 24 -12.16 7.78 3.80
C VAL A 24 -13.19 7.98 2.68
N SER A 25 -13.81 9.17 2.63
CA SER A 25 -14.74 9.57 1.58
C SER A 25 -14.31 10.92 1.00
N PRO A 26 -14.15 11.05 -0.34
CA PRO A 26 -14.34 10.01 -1.36
C PRO A 26 -13.24 8.93 -1.34
N ALA A 27 -13.53 7.72 -1.83
CA ALA A 27 -12.62 6.57 -1.69
C ALA A 27 -11.25 6.76 -2.37
N ASP A 28 -11.21 7.51 -3.47
CA ASP A 28 -10.00 7.84 -4.23
C ASP A 28 -9.08 8.87 -3.53
N SER A 29 -9.56 9.52 -2.46
CA SER A 29 -8.77 10.42 -1.63
C SER A 29 -7.83 9.68 -0.65
N ALA A 30 -7.97 8.35 -0.52
CA ALA A 30 -7.09 7.53 0.30
C ALA A 30 -5.62 7.71 -0.12
N ARG A 31 -4.71 7.71 0.87
CA ARG A 31 -3.27 7.78 0.64
C ARG A 31 -2.80 6.50 -0.05
N LEU A 32 -1.94 6.66 -1.05
CA LEU A 32 -1.29 5.58 -1.77
C LEU A 32 0.22 5.74 -1.61
N LEU A 33 0.88 4.68 -1.11
CA LEU A 33 2.34 4.58 -1.04
C LEU A 33 2.83 3.78 -2.23
N VAL A 34 3.64 4.42 -3.08
CA VAL A 34 4.26 3.78 -4.24
C VAL A 34 5.71 3.46 -3.90
N TYR A 35 6.07 2.19 -3.92
CA TYR A 35 7.44 1.73 -3.67
C TYR A 35 8.08 1.23 -4.96
N ASN A 36 9.13 1.90 -5.42
CA ASN A 36 9.91 1.43 -6.56
C ASN A 36 11.03 0.52 -6.07
N ARG A 37 10.91 -0.78 -6.37
CA ARG A 37 11.87 -1.81 -5.96
C ARG A 37 13.24 -1.71 -6.66
N ALA A 38 13.30 -1.14 -7.86
CA ALA A 38 14.54 -1.03 -8.61
C ALA A 38 15.44 0.08 -8.06
N THR A 39 14.83 1.19 -7.60
CA THR A 39 15.54 2.37 -7.09
C THR A 39 15.49 2.49 -5.57
N ASN A 40 14.72 1.64 -4.88
CA ASN A 40 14.42 1.74 -3.44
C ASN A 40 13.83 3.10 -3.02
N THR A 41 13.03 3.71 -3.90
CA THR A 41 12.41 5.02 -3.63
C THR A 41 10.95 4.89 -3.24
N ILE A 42 10.51 5.75 -2.30
CA ILE A 42 9.12 5.86 -1.85
C ILE A 42 8.53 7.16 -2.39
N THR A 43 7.35 7.06 -2.97
CA THR A 43 6.53 8.21 -3.37
C THR A 43 5.18 8.15 -2.67
N HIS A 44 4.76 9.27 -2.07
CA HIS A 44 3.43 9.39 -1.47
C HIS A 44 2.50 10.14 -2.41
N THR A 45 1.32 9.59 -2.66
CA THR A 45 0.27 10.17 -3.51
C THR A 45 -1.11 9.75 -2.98
N THR A 46 -2.16 9.88 -3.79
CA THR A 46 -3.52 9.40 -3.51
C THR A 46 -3.98 8.38 -4.55
N PHE A 47 -5.00 7.59 -4.22
CA PHE A 47 -5.58 6.60 -5.13
C PHE A 47 -6.13 7.21 -6.43
N LYS A 48 -6.54 8.48 -6.41
CA LYS A 48 -6.90 9.23 -7.61
C LYS A 48 -5.82 9.22 -8.69
N ASN A 49 -4.56 9.20 -8.30
CA ASN A 49 -3.40 9.22 -9.21
C ASN A 49 -2.86 7.81 -9.50
N LEU A 50 -3.58 6.74 -9.13
CA LEU A 50 -3.11 5.36 -9.30
C LEU A 50 -2.70 5.07 -10.75
N ILE A 51 -3.49 5.54 -11.71
CA ILE A 51 -3.29 5.28 -13.14
C ILE A 51 -1.95 5.82 -13.64
N ASP A 52 -1.41 6.89 -13.05
CA ASP A 52 -0.14 7.49 -13.44
C ASP A 52 1.08 6.58 -13.16
N PHE A 53 0.91 5.59 -12.28
CA PHE A 53 1.96 4.64 -11.88
C PHE A 53 1.84 3.27 -12.56
N LEU A 54 0.81 3.07 -13.37
CA LEU A 54 0.48 1.80 -13.98
C LEU A 54 1.02 1.71 -15.42
N PRO A 55 1.73 0.64 -15.81
CA PRO A 55 2.22 0.47 -17.17
C PRO A 55 1.07 0.19 -18.15
N GLN A 56 1.23 0.59 -19.41
CA GLN A 56 0.17 0.50 -20.42
C GLN A 56 -0.30 -0.95 -20.72
N ASN A 57 0.59 -1.94 -20.60
CA ASN A 57 0.27 -3.35 -20.79
C ASN A 57 0.24 -4.07 -19.45
N LEU A 58 -0.88 -3.95 -18.74
CA LEU A 58 -1.10 -4.67 -17.48
C LEU A 58 -2.47 -5.33 -17.45
N SER A 59 -2.61 -6.34 -16.59
CA SER A 59 -3.89 -6.93 -16.25
C SER A 59 -4.13 -6.75 -14.75
N VAL A 60 -5.31 -6.21 -14.40
CA VAL A 60 -5.75 -6.11 -13.01
C VAL A 60 -6.67 -7.29 -12.73
N PHE A 61 -6.33 -8.06 -11.69
CA PHE A 61 -7.20 -9.12 -11.18
C PHE A 61 -7.90 -8.60 -9.93
N LEU A 62 -9.23 -8.52 -10.00
CA LEU A 62 -10.07 -8.13 -8.88
C LEU A 62 -10.68 -9.40 -8.29
N ASN A 63 -10.59 -9.54 -6.98
CA ASN A 63 -11.29 -10.60 -6.27
C ASN A 63 -12.74 -10.16 -6.05
N ASP A 64 -13.69 -10.90 -6.62
CA ASP A 64 -15.12 -10.74 -6.41
C ASP A 64 -15.64 -11.88 -5.52
N THR A 65 -15.92 -11.57 -4.26
CA THR A 65 -16.46 -12.53 -3.29
C THR A 65 -17.88 -12.10 -2.93
N LYS A 66 -18.84 -13.02 -3.13
CA LYS A 66 -20.25 -12.85 -2.77
C LYS A 66 -20.52 -13.18 -1.31
#